data_AF-A0A3D2VT39-F1
#
_entry.id   AF-A0A3D2VT39-F1
#
_cell.length_a   1.000
_cell.length_b   1.000
_cell.length_c   1.000
_cell.angle_alpha   90.00
_cell.angle_beta   90.00
_cell.angle_gamma   90.00
#
_symmetry.space_group_name_H-M   'P 1'
#
loop_
_entity.id
_entity.type
_entity.pdbx_description
1 polymer ?
#
loop_
_entity_poly.entity_id
_entity_poly.type
_entity_poly.pdbx_seq_one_letter_code
_entity_poly.pdbx_strand_id
1 'polypeptide(L)'
;MKRMLINATQQEELRVALVDGQKLYDLDIETPSREQKKSNIYKGRVTRIEPGLEAAFVDYGAERHGFLPFKEITRSYFDPQASESGRPNIREAIKEGQEIMIQVEKEERGNKGAALTT
;
A
#
# COMPACT_ATOMS: atom_id res chain seq x y z
N MET A 1 1.84 19.99 30.28
CA MET A 1 2.13 20.38 28.87
C MET A 1 2.51 19.11 28.13
N LYS A 2 1.77 18.81 27.07
CA LYS A 2 2.01 17.62 26.24
C LYS A 2 3.24 17.84 25.35
N ARG A 3 4.13 16.86 25.30
CA ARG A 3 5.38 16.89 24.53
C ARG A 3 5.62 15.52 23.87
N MET A 4 6.22 15.55 22.70
CA MET A 4 6.75 14.38 22.01
C MET A 4 8.28 14.43 22.10
N LEU A 5 8.88 13.36 22.63
CA LEU A 5 10.33 13.21 22.78
C LEU A 5 10.80 12.14 21.79
N ILE A 6 11.74 12.48 20.93
CA ILE A 6 12.31 11.57 19.93
C ILE A 6 13.78 11.33 20.28
N ASN A 7 14.16 10.07 20.45
CA ASN A 7 15.56 9.67 20.65
C ASN A 7 15.98 8.75 19.50
N ALA A 8 16.89 9.28 18.66
CA ALA A 8 17.45 8.64 17.48
C ALA A 8 18.99 8.58 17.55
N THR A 9 19.58 8.59 18.76
CA THR A 9 21.04 8.60 18.93
C THR A 9 21.67 7.25 18.59
N GLN A 10 20.95 6.17 18.90
CA GLN A 10 21.34 4.80 18.62
C GLN A 10 20.77 4.38 17.27
N GLN A 11 21.55 3.67 16.45
CA GLN A 11 21.07 3.21 15.14
C GLN A 11 20.19 1.96 15.26
N GLU A 12 20.32 1.24 16.36
CA GLU A 12 19.64 -0.03 16.62
C GLU A 12 18.18 0.16 17.07
N GLU A 13 17.85 1.34 17.61
CA GLU A 13 16.50 1.65 18.09
C GLU A 13 16.16 3.14 17.89
N LEU A 14 14.96 3.39 17.40
CA LEU A 14 14.32 4.70 17.44
C LEU A 14 13.26 4.68 18.54
N ARG A 15 13.27 5.68 19.43
CA ARG A 15 12.29 5.76 20.54
C ARG A 15 11.50 7.05 20.46
N VAL A 16 10.18 6.92 20.53
CA VAL A 16 9.25 8.05 20.56
C VAL A 16 8.40 7.95 21.83
N ALA A 17 8.48 8.96 22.70
CA ALA A 17 7.71 9.02 23.94
C ALA A 17 6.75 10.21 23.93
N LEU A 18 5.50 9.97 24.33
CA LEU A 18 4.51 11.03 24.56
C LEU A 18 4.36 11.25 26.06
N VAL A 19 4.58 12.49 26.50
CA VAL A 19 4.57 12.87 27.92
C VAL A 19 3.64 14.05 28.17
N ASP A 20 2.94 14.06 29.29
CA ASP A 20 2.26 15.25 29.81
C ASP A 20 2.94 15.70 31.11
N GLY A 21 3.65 16.83 31.05
CA GLY A 21 4.61 17.15 32.10
C GLY A 21 5.64 16.01 32.20
N GLN A 22 5.87 15.48 33.38
CA GLN A 22 6.84 14.38 33.60
C GLN A 22 6.20 12.98 33.53
N LYS A 23 4.90 12.89 33.22
CA LYS A 23 4.18 11.62 33.14
C LYS A 23 4.22 11.07 31.71
N LEU A 24 4.86 9.91 31.54
CA LEU A 24 4.77 9.11 30.31
C LEU A 24 3.37 8.52 30.18
N TYR A 25 2.80 8.59 28.97
CA TYR A 25 1.52 7.94 28.68
C TYR A 25 1.52 7.14 27.38
N ASP A 26 2.52 7.30 26.52
CA ASP A 26 2.71 6.46 25.34
C ASP A 26 4.20 6.32 25.01
N LEU A 27 4.60 5.16 24.51
CA LEU A 27 5.98 4.84 24.15
C LEU A 27 5.98 3.86 22.98
N ASP A 28 6.61 4.29 21.88
CA ASP A 28 6.87 3.45 20.72
C ASP A 28 8.38 3.27 20.52
N ILE A 29 8.79 2.04 20.20
CA ILE A 29 10.19 1.68 19.96
C ILE A 29 10.26 0.90 18.66
N GLU A 30 10.93 1.48 17.67
CA GLU A 30 11.12 0.89 16.35
C GLU A 30 12.54 0.33 16.21
N THR A 31 12.63 -0.91 15.75
CA THR A 31 13.90 -1.60 15.44
C THR A 31 14.03 -1.72 13.92
N PRO A 32 15.18 -1.39 13.32
CA PRO A 32 15.33 -1.36 11.85
C PRO A 32 15.04 -2.69 11.14
N SER A 33 15.12 -3.83 11.84
CA SER A 33 14.92 -5.16 11.26
C SER A 33 13.46 -5.51 10.95
N ARG A 34 12.49 -4.69 11.38
CA ARG A 34 11.05 -4.98 11.23
C ARG A 34 10.33 -3.86 10.48
N GLU A 35 10.67 -3.69 9.20
CA GLU A 35 9.95 -2.79 8.31
C GLU A 35 8.51 -3.32 8.08
N GLN A 36 7.51 -2.64 8.65
CA GLN A 36 6.10 -2.91 8.35
C GLN A 36 5.71 -2.11 7.11
N LYS A 37 5.34 -2.81 6.04
CA LYS A 37 4.91 -2.22 4.77
C LYS A 37 3.40 -2.09 4.68
N LYS A 38 2.65 -2.71 5.59
CA LYS A 38 1.20 -2.55 5.67
C LYS A 38 0.82 -1.06 5.77
N SER A 39 -0.17 -0.66 4.98
CA SER A 39 -0.68 0.70 4.88
C SER A 39 0.22 1.70 4.14
N ASN A 40 1.41 1.29 3.69
CA ASN A 40 2.24 2.15 2.83
C ASN A 40 1.52 2.43 1.51
N ILE A 41 1.74 3.64 0.99
CA ILE A 41 1.15 4.13 -0.26
C ILE A 41 2.27 4.31 -1.28
N TYR A 42 2.07 3.77 -2.47
CA TYR A 42 3.02 3.85 -3.58
C TYR A 42 2.33 4.31 -4.85
N LYS A 43 3.11 4.91 -5.75
CA LYS A 43 2.73 5.04 -7.16
C LYS A 43 3.24 3.79 -7.89
N GLY A 44 2.33 2.92 -8.30
CA GLY A 44 2.64 1.69 -9.02
C GLY A 44 2.31 1.78 -10.51
N ARG A 45 2.80 0.82 -11.28
CA ARG A 45 2.49 0.62 -12.69
C ARG A 45 1.84 -0.73 -12.92
N VAL A 46 0.69 -0.76 -13.59
CA VAL A 46 0.03 -2.01 -13.99
C VAL A 46 0.94 -2.75 -14.97
N THR A 47 1.36 -3.96 -14.59
CA THR A 47 2.28 -4.79 -15.40
C THR A 47 1.56 -5.81 -16.25
N ARG A 48 0.49 -6.42 -15.71
CA ARG A 48 -0.39 -7.32 -16.45
C ARG A 48 -1.80 -7.30 -15.89
N ILE A 49 -2.77 -7.61 -16.75
CA ILE A 49 -4.18 -7.77 -16.39
C ILE A 49 -4.57 -9.24 -16.55
N GLU A 50 -5.13 -9.83 -15.50
CA GLU A 50 -5.52 -11.25 -15.42
C GLU A 50 -7.04 -11.37 -15.20
N PRO A 51 -7.86 -11.42 -16.26
CA PRO A 51 -9.33 -11.46 -16.13
C PRO A 51 -9.84 -12.70 -15.42
N GLY A 52 -9.14 -13.84 -15.57
CA GLY A 52 -9.51 -15.08 -14.88
C GLY A 52 -9.43 -14.97 -13.35
N LEU A 53 -8.65 -14.00 -12.84
CA LEU A 53 -8.57 -13.68 -11.42
C LEU A 53 -9.36 -12.42 -11.05
N GLU A 54 -10.01 -11.77 -12.03
CA GLU A 54 -10.57 -10.42 -11.91
C GLU A 54 -9.59 -9.46 -11.22
N ALA A 55 -8.33 -9.44 -11.66
CA ALA A 55 -7.27 -8.69 -10.99
C ALA A 55 -6.17 -8.21 -11.94
N ALA A 56 -5.39 -7.24 -11.46
CA ALA A 56 -4.18 -6.77 -12.11
C ALA A 56 -2.97 -6.94 -11.19
N PHE A 57 -1.80 -7.11 -11.80
CA PHE A 57 -0.54 -7.12 -11.09
C PHE A 57 0.15 -5.77 -11.24
N VAL A 58 0.58 -5.20 -10.13
CA VAL A 58 1.15 -3.84 -10.08
C VAL A 58 2.60 -3.93 -9.61
N ASP A 59 3.51 -3.36 -10.38
CA ASP A 59 4.87 -3.09 -9.93
C ASP A 59 4.86 -1.79 -9.12
N TYR A 60 5.28 -1.87 -7.86
CA TYR A 60 5.37 -0.76 -6.91
C TYR A 60 6.78 -0.65 -6.30
N GLY A 61 7.78 -1.28 -6.91
CA GLY A 61 9.18 -1.28 -6.47
C GLY A 61 9.57 -2.37 -5.47
N ALA A 62 8.68 -3.34 -5.22
CA ALA A 62 8.99 -4.53 -4.42
C ALA A 62 9.52 -5.67 -5.31
N GLU A 63 10.10 -6.70 -4.68
CA GLU A 63 10.60 -7.90 -5.38
C GLU A 63 9.47 -8.64 -6.12
N ARG A 64 8.27 -8.65 -5.55
CA ARG A 64 7.08 -9.28 -6.14
C ARG A 64 6.06 -8.21 -6.50
N HIS A 65 5.48 -8.35 -7.70
CA HIS A 65 4.36 -7.50 -8.09
C HIS A 65 3.18 -7.74 -7.14
N GLY A 66 2.52 -6.66 -6.75
CA GLY A 66 1.35 -6.71 -5.89
C GLY A 66 0.13 -7.15 -6.67
N PHE A 67 -0.83 -7.71 -5.96
CA PHE A 67 -2.10 -8.18 -6.48
C PHE A 67 -3.18 -7.14 -6.18
N LEU A 68 -3.73 -6.51 -7.23
CA LEU A 68 -4.79 -5.51 -7.16
C LEU A 68 -6.09 -6.10 -7.72
N PRO A 69 -7.05 -6.52 -6.86
CA PRO A 69 -8.34 -7.05 -7.31
C PRO A 69 -9.19 -5.96 -7.96
N PHE A 70 -9.98 -6.30 -8.97
CA PHE A 70 -10.85 -5.35 -9.69
C PHE A 70 -11.81 -4.59 -8.76
N LYS A 71 -12.33 -5.26 -7.72
CA LYS A 71 -13.23 -4.67 -6.73
C LYS A 71 -12.59 -3.58 -5.85
N GLU A 72 -11.26 -3.55 -5.77
CA GLU A 72 -10.49 -2.58 -5.00
C GLU A 72 -9.97 -1.42 -5.87
N ILE A 73 -10.40 -1.34 -7.15
CA ILE A 73 -10.02 -0.26 -8.07
C ILE A 73 -11.12 0.80 -8.07
N THR A 74 -10.76 2.01 -7.68
CA THR A 74 -11.64 3.17 -7.70
C THR A 74 -11.96 3.59 -9.13
N ARG A 75 -13.22 3.97 -9.39
CA ARG A 75 -13.71 4.36 -10.72
C ARG A 75 -12.96 5.51 -11.38
N SER A 76 -12.24 6.33 -10.61
CA SER A 76 -11.37 7.39 -11.13
C SER A 76 -10.24 6.86 -12.01
N TYR A 77 -9.88 5.59 -11.86
CA TYR A 77 -8.88 4.92 -12.69
C TYR A 77 -9.48 4.21 -13.92
N PHE A 78 -10.81 4.18 -14.05
CA PHE A 78 -11.45 3.48 -15.16
C PHE A 78 -11.34 4.29 -16.45
N ASP A 79 -11.20 3.60 -17.57
CA ASP A 79 -11.36 4.21 -18.89
C ASP A 79 -12.77 4.84 -18.99
N PRO A 80 -12.90 6.13 -19.32
CA PRO A 80 -14.20 6.78 -19.48
C PRO A 80 -15.14 6.03 -20.41
N GLN A 81 -14.61 5.43 -21.49
CA GLN A 81 -15.42 4.69 -22.48
C GLN A 81 -15.96 3.37 -21.91
N ALA A 82 -15.23 2.75 -20.99
CA ALA A 82 -15.67 1.52 -20.34
C ALA A 82 -16.79 1.77 -19.31
N SER A 83 -16.85 2.99 -18.76
CA SER A 83 -17.84 3.36 -17.73
C SER A 83 -19.25 3.63 -18.26
N GLU A 84 -19.42 3.85 -19.56
CA GLU A 84 -20.72 4.12 -20.20
C GLU A 84 -21.55 2.84 -20.46
N SER A 85 -20.91 1.68 -20.49
CA SER A 85 -21.51 0.42 -20.98
C SER A 85 -22.03 -0.53 -19.87
N GLY A 86 -22.04 -0.11 -18.60
CA GLY A 86 -22.48 -0.94 -17.46
C GLY A 86 -21.35 -1.27 -16.49
N ARG A 87 -21.26 -2.51 -16.02
CA ARG A 87 -20.14 -2.97 -15.15
C ARG A 87 -19.02 -3.48 -16.07
N PRO A 88 -17.95 -2.70 -16.30
CA PRO A 88 -16.92 -3.07 -17.27
C PRO A 88 -16.13 -4.29 -16.81
N ASN A 89 -15.60 -5.04 -17.76
CA ASN A 89 -14.56 -6.03 -17.47
C ASN A 89 -13.28 -5.29 -17.04
N ILE A 90 -12.44 -5.89 -16.19
CA ILE A 90 -11.14 -5.31 -15.83
C ILE A 90 -10.27 -4.95 -17.05
N ARG A 91 -10.34 -5.72 -18.14
CA ARG A 91 -9.62 -5.40 -19.41
C ARG A 91 -10.10 -4.12 -20.09
N GLU A 92 -11.36 -3.77 -19.90
CA GLU A 92 -11.94 -2.55 -20.46
C GLU A 92 -11.69 -1.39 -19.50
N ALA A 93 -11.73 -1.67 -18.19
CA ALA A 93 -11.60 -0.66 -17.15
C ALA A 93 -10.18 -0.08 -17.04
N ILE A 94 -9.12 -0.89 -17.11
CA ILE A 94 -7.74 -0.44 -16.91
C ILE A 94 -6.80 -1.01 -17.99
N LYS A 95 -5.63 -0.40 -18.15
CA LYS A 95 -4.65 -0.77 -19.20
C LYS A 95 -3.29 -1.14 -18.60
N GLU A 96 -2.57 -2.03 -19.29
CA GLU A 96 -1.16 -2.28 -18.98
C GLU A 96 -0.33 -1.01 -19.19
N GLY A 97 0.65 -0.78 -18.32
CA GLY A 97 1.44 0.45 -18.27
C GLY A 97 0.77 1.62 -17.54
N GLN A 98 -0.52 1.52 -17.17
CA GLN A 98 -1.22 2.56 -16.42
C GLN A 98 -0.59 2.77 -15.05
N GLU A 99 -0.32 4.02 -14.70
CA GLU A 99 0.15 4.40 -13.38
C GLU A 99 -1.02 4.58 -12.42
N ILE A 100 -0.90 4.02 -11.22
CA ILE A 100 -1.99 3.94 -10.26
C ILE A 100 -1.46 4.11 -8.83
N MET A 101 -2.13 4.92 -8.01
CA MET A 101 -1.79 5.00 -6.59
C MET A 101 -2.39 3.77 -5.91
N ILE A 102 -1.57 3.10 -5.11
CA ILE A 102 -1.99 1.92 -4.37
C ILE A 102 -1.63 2.05 -2.90
N GLN A 103 -2.36 1.33 -2.06
CA GLN A 103 -2.05 1.10 -0.67
C GLN A 103 -1.89 -0.40 -0.43
N VAL A 104 -0.89 -0.79 0.37
CA VAL A 104 -0.69 -2.18 0.79
C VAL A 104 -1.70 -2.53 1.88
N GLU A 105 -2.69 -3.36 1.56
CA GLU A 105 -3.68 -3.85 2.53
C GLU A 105 -3.12 -5.03 3.36
N LYS A 106 -2.44 -5.95 2.67
CA LYS A 106 -1.80 -7.13 3.26
C LYS A 106 -0.40 -7.29 2.69
N GLU A 107 0.57 -7.49 3.57
CA GLU A 107 1.97 -7.72 3.20
C GLU A 107 2.17 -9.02 2.42
N GLU A 108 3.34 -9.14 1.79
CA GLU A 108 3.75 -10.34 1.09
C GLU A 108 3.75 -11.56 2.04
N ARG A 109 3.23 -12.69 1.55
CA ARG A 109 3.17 -13.92 2.34
C ARG A 109 3.70 -15.10 1.53
N GLY A 110 4.85 -15.62 1.93
CA GLY A 110 5.52 -16.71 1.24
C GLY A 110 5.83 -16.32 -0.20
N ASN A 111 5.25 -17.02 -1.17
CA ASN A 111 5.47 -16.76 -2.59
C ASN A 111 4.47 -15.77 -3.21
N LYS A 112 3.50 -15.27 -2.44
CA LYS A 112 2.47 -14.34 -2.93
C LYS A 112 2.89 -12.90 -2.68
N GLY A 113 2.77 -12.06 -3.73
CA GLY A 113 2.91 -10.61 -3.60
C GLY A 113 1.85 -9.99 -2.67
N ALA A 114 2.06 -8.74 -2.31
CA ALA A 114 1.18 -7.99 -1.41
C ALA A 114 -0.22 -7.81 -2.01
N ALA A 115 -1.25 -7.77 -1.17
CA ALA A 115 -2.60 -7.38 -1.60
C ALA A 115 -2.72 -5.86 -1.57
N LEU A 116 -3.24 -5.29 -2.66
CA LEU A 116 -3.30 -3.86 -2.90
C LEU A 116 -4.75 -3.36 -3.03
N THR A 117 -4.94 -2.07 -2.74
CA THR A 117 -6.17 -1.30 -3.01
C THR A 117 -5.81 0.07 -3.57
N THR A 118 -6.73 0.75 -4.25
CA THR A 118 -6.59 2.17 -4.66
C THR A 118 -7.39 3.11 -3.78
#